data_AF-A0AAU0LT23-F1
#
_entry.id   AF-A0AAU0LT23-F1
#
_cell.length_a   1.000
_cell.length_b   1.000
_cell.length_c   1.000
_cell.angle_alpha   90.00
_cell.angle_beta   90.00
_cell.angle_gamma   90.00
#
_symmetry.space_group_name_H-M   'P 1'
#
loop_
_entity.id
_entity.type
_entity.pdbx_description
1 polymer ?
#
loop_
_entity_poly.entity_id
_entity_poly.type
_entity_poly.pdbx_seq_one_letter_code
_entity_poly.pdbx_strand_id
1 'polypeptide(L)' 'MKITLPEHIIPMLEAAKEECLAIMGIYHKYDVHIDGITVTLTPKEGNTESVQDAFALGWYMREYNSY' A
#
# COMPACT_ATOMS: atom_id res chain seq x y z
N MET A 1 -2.37 3.50 -10.44
CA MET A 1 -1.15 2.64 -10.49
C MET A 1 -1.45 1.23 -10.01
N LYS A 2 -0.72 0.22 -10.52
CA LYS A 2 -0.84 -1.19 -10.08
C LYS A 2 0.51 -1.71 -9.61
N ILE A 3 0.52 -2.41 -8.49
CA ILE A 3 1.69 -3.11 -7.95
C ILE A 3 1.33 -4.54 -7.58
N THR A 4 2.32 -5.43 -7.66
CA THR A 4 2.18 -6.82 -7.23
C THR A 4 3.01 -7.02 -5.97
N LEU A 5 2.37 -7.51 -4.91
CA LEU A 5 3.02 -7.83 -3.65
C LEU A 5 3.07 -9.35 -3.45
N PRO A 6 4.00 -9.91 -2.67
CA PRO A 6 3.95 -11.31 -2.31
C PRO A 6 2.67 -11.66 -1.53
N GLU A 7 2.14 -12.88 -1.70
CA GLU A 7 0.85 -13.29 -1.10
C GLU A 7 0.81 -13.16 0.44
N HIS A 8 1.91 -13.50 1.11
CA HIS A 8 2.03 -13.40 2.57
C HIS A 8 1.99 -11.96 3.10
N ILE A 9 2.15 -10.96 2.24
CA ILE A 9 2.15 -9.54 2.63
C ILE A 9 0.74 -8.95 2.72
N ILE A 10 -0.22 -9.48 1.96
CA ILE A 10 -1.57 -8.91 1.89
C ILE A 10 -2.25 -8.82 3.27
N PRO A 11 -2.21 -9.85 4.14
CA PRO A 11 -2.77 -9.75 5.48
C PRO A 11 -2.07 -8.69 6.35
N MET A 12 -0.77 -8.50 6.15
CA MET A 12 0.03 -7.51 6.89
C MET A 12 -0.30 -6.09 6.46
N LEU A 13 -0.58 -5.88 5.18
CA LEU A 13 -1.01 -4.58 4.66
C LEU A 13 -2.34 -4.14 5.30
N GLU A 14 -3.28 -5.08 5.42
CA GLU A 14 -4.57 -4.84 6.06
C GLU A 14 -4.45 -4.53 7.56
N ALA A 15 -3.44 -5.07 8.26
CA ALA A 15 -3.15 -4.71 9.66
C ALA A 15 -2.41 -3.36 9.76
N ALA A 16 -1.38 -3.16 8.93
CA ALA A 16 -0.54 -1.97 8.96
C ALA A 16 -1.31 -0.68 8.60
N LYS A 17 -2.44 -0.78 7.91
CA LYS A 17 -3.32 0.38 7.66
C LYS A 17 -3.87 1.03 8.94
N GLU A 18 -3.90 0.31 10.06
CA GLU A 18 -4.37 0.85 11.36
C GLU A 18 -3.19 1.26 12.26
N GLU A 19 -2.00 0.70 12.04
CA GLU A 19 -0.87 0.79 12.99
C GLU A 19 0.33 1.60 12.45
N CYS A 20 0.48 1.72 11.13
CA CYS A 20 1.63 2.37 10.50
C CYS A 20 1.23 3.69 9.84
N LEU A 21 1.76 4.80 10.36
CA LEU A 21 1.53 6.17 9.85
C LEU A 21 1.79 6.31 8.35
N ALA A 22 2.84 5.65 7.84
CA ALA A 22 3.17 5.73 6.43
C ALA A 22 2.14 5.00 5.55
N ILE A 23 1.65 3.84 5.99
CA ILE A 23 0.60 3.10 5.27
C ILE A 23 -0.73 3.84 5.36
N MET A 24 -1.10 4.35 6.54
CA MET A 24 -2.27 5.22 6.72
C MET A 24 -2.25 6.40 5.74
N GLY A 25 -1.10 7.07 5.59
CA GLY A 25 -0.95 8.16 4.64
C GLY A 25 -1.24 7.76 3.19
N ILE A 26 -0.88 6.54 2.79
CA ILE A 26 -1.21 6.00 1.46
C ILE A 26 -2.72 5.77 1.33
N TYR A 27 -3.37 5.15 2.31
CA TYR A 27 -4.84 4.97 2.28
C TYR A 27 -5.61 6.30 2.32
N HIS A 28 -5.00 7.37 2.83
CA HIS A 28 -5.57 8.71 2.76
C HIS A 28 -5.50 9.34 1.36
N LYS A 29 -4.41 9.13 0.64
CA LYS A 29 -4.19 9.70 -0.70
C LYS A 29 -4.84 8.88 -1.82
N TYR A 30 -5.00 7.58 -1.63
CA TYR A 30 -5.43 6.64 -2.65
C TYR A 30 -6.63 5.81 -2.20
N ASP A 31 -7.50 5.48 -3.14
CA ASP A 31 -8.38 4.33 -3.05
C ASP A 31 -7.55 3.08 -3.37
N VAL A 32 -7.45 2.19 -2.38
CA VAL A 32 -6.65 0.96 -2.45
C VAL A 32 -7.59 -0.21 -2.71
N HIS A 33 -7.38 -0.92 -3.81
CA HIS A 33 -8.11 -2.15 -4.14
C HIS A 33 -7.15 -3.32 -4.26
N ILE A 34 -7.45 -4.42 -3.57
CA ILE A 34 -6.62 -5.62 -3.54
C ILE A 34 -7.37 -6.75 -4.26
N ASP A 35 -6.74 -7.30 -5.30
CA ASP A 35 -7.22 -8.44 -6.08
C ASP A 35 -6.15 -9.53 -6.09
N GLY A 36 -6.31 -10.51 -5.19
CA GLY A 36 -5.28 -11.50 -4.88
C GLY A 36 -3.98 -10.83 -4.41
N ILE A 37 -2.93 -10.95 -5.21
CA ILE A 37 -1.62 -10.34 -4.95
C ILE A 37 -1.43 -8.96 -5.59
N THR A 38 -2.42 -8.50 -6.36
CA THR A 38 -2.36 -7.22 -7.07
C THR A 38 -3.02 -6.13 -6.25
N VAL A 39 -2.29 -5.06 -5.97
CA VAL A 39 -2.80 -3.85 -5.33
C VAL A 39 -2.91 -2.74 -6.37
N THR A 40 -4.11 -2.21 -6.55
CA THR A 40 -4.39 -1.05 -7.38
C THR A 40 -4.55 0.17 -6.49
N LEU A 41 -3.77 1.21 -6.77
CA LEU A 41 -3.83 2.51 -6.10
C LEU A 41 -4.43 3.53 -7.08
N THR A 42 -5.58 4.09 -6.74
CA THR A 42 -6.22 5.14 -7.53
C THR A 42 -6.19 6.43 -6.72
N PRO A 43 -5.55 7.52 -7.18
CA PRO A 43 -5.52 8.77 -6.43
C PRO A 43 -6.94 9.26 -6.17
N LYS A 44 -7.22 9.66 -4.93
CA LYS A 44 -8.45 10.37 -4.57
C LYS A 44 -8.43 11.77 -5.16
N GLU A 45 -9.60 12.39 -5.30
CA GLU A 45 -9.73 13.76 -5.82
C GLU A 45 -8.78 14.73 -5.09
N GLY A 46 -8.09 15.58 -5.86
CA GLY A 46 -7.10 16.53 -5.34
C GLY A 46 -5.72 15.95 -5.01
N ASN A 47 -5.52 14.62 -5.11
CA ASN A 47 -4.22 13.98 -5.00
C ASN A 47 -3.66 13.63 -6.37
N THR A 48 -2.33 13.67 -6.50
CA THR A 48 -1.61 13.24 -7.69
C THR A 48 -0.99 11.87 -7.49
N GLU A 49 -0.97 11.08 -8.57
CA GLU A 49 -0.26 9.80 -8.58
C GLU A 49 1.25 10.03 -8.40
N SER A 50 1.86 9.27 -7.48
CA SER A 50 3.30 9.26 -7.28
C SER A 50 3.85 7.83 -7.28
N VAL A 51 4.79 7.56 -8.18
CA VAL A 51 5.53 6.30 -8.22
C VAL A 51 6.31 6.05 -6.92
N GLN A 52 6.72 7.12 -6.22
CA GLN A 52 7.39 6.99 -4.93
C GLN A 52 6.46 6.42 -3.85
N ASP A 53 5.17 6.77 -3.87
CA ASP A 53 4.20 6.23 -2.91
C ASP A 53 4.01 4.71 -3.13
N ALA A 54 3.95 4.23 -4.37
CA ALA A 54 3.90 2.78 -4.64
C ALA A 54 5.19 2.05 -4.24
N PHE A 55 6.35 2.65 -4.51
CA PHE A 55 7.63 2.06 -4.08
C PHE A 55 7.70 1.99 -2.55
N ALA A 56 7.29 3.07 -1.87
CA ALA A 56 7.24 3.13 -0.41
C ALA A 56 6.32 2.05 0.15
N LEU A 57 5.14 1.83 -0.46
CA LEU A 57 4.22 0.76 -0.06
C LEU A 57 4.89 -0.62 -0.13
N GLY A 58 5.54 -0.95 -1.24
CA GLY A 58 6.28 -2.20 -1.40
C GLY A 58 7.43 -2.34 -0.39
N TRP A 59 8.16 -1.26 -0.12
CA TRP A 59 9.26 -1.24 0.84
C TRP A 59 8.77 -1.45 2.28
N TYR A 60 7.78 -0.68 2.74
CA TYR A 60 7.23 -0.81 4.08
C TYR A 60 6.71 -2.21 4.35
N MET A 61 6.05 -2.81 3.36
CA MET A 61 5.55 -4.17 3.50
C MET A 61 6.66 -5.22 3.63
N ARG A 62 7.78 -5.05 2.91
CA ARG A 62 8.96 -5.90 3.10
C ARG A 62 9.53 -5.78 4.52
N GLU A 63 9.66 -4.56 5.03
CA GLU A 63 10.23 -4.31 6.36
C GLU A 63 9.29 -4.75 7.48
N TYR A 64 7.97 -4.58 7.33
CA TYR A 64 6.98 -5.03 8.31
C TYR A 64 6.99 -6.55 8.48
N ASN A 65 7.40 -7.30 7.45
CA ASN A 65 7.56 -8.76 7.47
C ASN A 65 8.90 -9.22 8.09
N SER A 66 9.79 -8.28 8.44
CA SER A 66 11.09 -8.60 9.04
C SER A 66 11.06 -8.58 10.58
N TYR A 67 9.89 -8.32 11.17
CA TYR A 67 9.59 -8.36 12.61
C TYR A 67 8.60 -9.48 12.91
#